data_AF-A0A239BAB0-F1
#
_entry.id   AF-A0A239BAB0-F1
#
_cell.length_a   1.000
_cell.length_b   1.000
_cell.length_c   1.000
_cell.angle_alpha   90.00
_cell.angle_beta   90.00
_cell.angle_gamma   90.00
#
_symmetry.space_group_name_H-M   'P 1'
#
loop_
_entity.id
_entity.type
_entity.pdbx_description
1 polymer ?
#
loop_
_entity_poly.entity_id
_entity_poly.type
_entity_poly.pdbx_seq_one_letter_code
_entity_poly.pdbx_strand_id
1 'polypeptide(L)'
;MIVQDFNYDKGKTIALELANEMVKNGLYSRFSLHIGKRVEKALWGCLGELAFAHWLDQRGVKYQKDERSFLERNTDDYDFLISGKVIDVKIALKSTRNAPNDRWAYGYPQEQVPSKKDYIVVGWIDQTRKEIGFYGWISGAQIAKKPIVKVNTFKGYPYMTPNHEFKWGILNKDFEAFLKLF
;
A
#
# COMPACT_ATOMS: atom_id res chain seq x y z
N MET A 1 -6.04 2.18 -12.65
CA MET A 1 -5.55 3.55 -12.94
C MET A 1 -4.04 3.57 -12.95
N ILE A 2 -3.39 4.28 -13.88
CA ILE A 2 -1.94 4.56 -13.88
C ILE A 2 -1.76 6.03 -13.51
N VAL A 3 -0.84 6.32 -12.58
CA VAL A 3 -0.55 7.69 -12.17
C VAL A 3 0.18 8.42 -13.29
N GLN A 4 -0.41 9.49 -13.80
CA GLN A 4 0.17 10.31 -14.86
C GLN A 4 1.07 11.40 -14.27
N ASP A 5 2.07 11.83 -15.05
CA ASP A 5 2.99 12.94 -14.72
C ASP A 5 3.80 12.80 -13.42
N PHE A 6 3.86 11.60 -12.87
CA PHE A 6 4.70 11.28 -11.72
C PHE A 6 6.14 11.01 -12.17
N ASN A 7 7.10 11.80 -11.69
CA ASN A 7 8.52 11.55 -11.94
C ASN A 7 9.02 10.35 -11.11
N TYR A 8 8.99 9.17 -11.73
CA TYR A 8 9.35 7.90 -11.07
C TYR A 8 10.74 7.91 -10.45
N ASP A 9 11.77 8.37 -11.18
CA ASP A 9 13.15 8.29 -10.70
C ASP A 9 13.37 9.25 -9.52
N LYS A 10 12.83 10.48 -9.60
CA LYS A 10 12.88 11.43 -8.47
C LYS A 10 12.10 10.89 -7.27
N GLY A 11 10.89 10.38 -7.50
CA GLY A 11 10.07 9.79 -6.44
C GLY A 11 10.75 8.60 -5.77
N LYS A 12 11.43 7.76 -6.54
CA LYS A 12 12.19 6.59 -6.03
C LYS A 12 13.37 7.02 -5.16
N THR A 13 14.08 8.09 -5.53
CA THR A 13 15.16 8.64 -4.69
C THR A 13 14.63 9.11 -3.35
N ILE A 14 13.55 9.90 -3.34
CA ILE A 14 12.91 10.39 -2.10
C ILE A 14 12.41 9.20 -1.26
N ALA A 15 11.74 8.24 -1.89
CA ALA A 15 11.26 7.04 -1.21
C ALA A 15 12.40 6.20 -0.59
N LEU A 16 13.58 6.19 -1.22
CA LEU A 16 14.75 5.50 -0.68
C LEU A 16 15.31 6.19 0.57
N GLU A 17 15.34 7.51 0.57
CA GLU A 17 15.76 8.29 1.75
C GLU A 17 14.81 8.02 2.93
N LEU A 18 13.50 8.11 2.70
CA LEU A 18 12.47 7.79 3.69
C LEU A 18 12.59 6.34 4.20
N ALA A 19 12.75 5.37 3.30
CA ALA A 19 12.88 3.96 3.66
C ALA A 19 14.12 3.68 4.53
N ASN A 20 15.25 4.33 4.24
CA ASN A 20 16.45 4.21 5.05
C ASN A 20 16.24 4.80 6.45
N GLU A 21 15.59 5.96 6.56
CA GLU A 21 15.27 6.60 7.83
C GLU A 21 14.32 5.72 8.67
N MET A 22 13.25 5.20 8.07
CA MET A 22 12.32 4.27 8.73
C MET A 22 13.06 3.06 9.32
N VAL A 23 13.91 2.43 8.52
CA VAL A 23 14.64 1.22 8.93
C VAL A 23 15.69 1.53 10.00
N LYS A 24 16.38 2.67 9.89
CA LYS A 24 17.33 3.17 10.89
C LYS A 24 16.64 3.39 12.24
N ASN A 25 15.40 3.88 12.24
CA ASN A 25 14.59 4.08 13.45
C ASN A 25 13.86 2.82 13.93
N GLY A 26 14.13 1.64 13.34
CA GLY A 26 13.69 0.36 13.87
C GLY A 26 12.38 -0.20 13.29
N LEU A 27 11.76 0.47 12.33
CA LEU A 27 10.57 -0.05 11.61
C LEU A 27 10.91 -1.25 10.73
N TYR A 28 9.94 -2.10 10.42
CA TYR A 28 10.12 -3.34 9.65
C TYR A 28 11.04 -4.40 10.30
N SER A 29 11.40 -4.25 11.58
CA SER A 29 12.24 -5.21 12.31
C SER A 29 11.50 -6.51 12.70
N ARG A 30 10.16 -6.50 12.71
CA ARG A 30 9.28 -7.60 13.17
C ARG A 30 9.45 -8.96 12.47
N PHE A 31 10.13 -8.99 11.33
CA PHE A 31 10.23 -10.18 10.47
C PHE A 31 11.62 -10.79 10.41
N SER A 32 12.55 -10.35 11.27
CA SER A 32 13.96 -10.79 11.26
C SER A 32 14.62 -10.69 9.88
N LEU A 33 14.11 -9.77 9.04
CA LEU A 33 14.62 -9.55 7.70
C LEU A 33 15.96 -8.83 7.78
N HIS A 34 16.90 -9.22 6.91
CA HIS A 34 18.13 -8.47 6.71
C HIS A 34 17.81 -7.00 6.34
N ILE A 35 18.65 -6.07 6.79
CA ILE A 35 18.42 -4.63 6.66
C ILE A 35 18.08 -4.20 5.24
N GLY A 36 18.80 -4.72 4.23
CA GLY A 36 18.54 -4.43 2.82
C GLY A 36 17.14 -4.83 2.35
N LYS A 37 16.59 -5.96 2.85
CA LYS A 37 15.22 -6.40 2.52
C LYS A 37 14.15 -5.57 3.23
N ARG A 38 14.46 -5.01 4.40
CA ARG A 38 13.59 -4.07 5.10
C ARG A 38 13.52 -2.75 4.33
N VAL A 39 14.67 -2.21 3.92
CA VAL A 39 14.75 -0.98 3.10
C VAL A 39 14.02 -1.18 1.78
N GLU A 40 14.23 -2.30 1.09
CA GLU A 40 13.54 -2.59 -0.18
C GLU A 40 12.02 -2.62 0.00
N LYS A 41 11.49 -3.26 1.05
CA LYS A 41 10.05 -3.28 1.32
C LYS A 41 9.50 -1.89 1.64
N ALA A 42 10.17 -1.14 2.50
CA ALA A 42 9.77 0.22 2.86
C ALA A 42 9.79 1.16 1.64
N LEU A 43 10.83 1.06 0.80
CA LEU A 43 10.98 1.83 -0.44
C LEU A 43 9.74 1.73 -1.33
N TRP A 44 9.24 0.52 -1.58
CA TRP A 44 8.10 0.33 -2.46
C TRP A 44 6.79 0.84 -1.86
N GLY A 45 6.63 0.75 -0.53
CA GLY A 45 5.53 1.39 0.19
C GLY A 45 5.56 2.90 0.01
N CYS A 46 6.66 3.54 0.42
CA CYS A 46 6.85 4.99 0.33
C CYS A 46 6.69 5.50 -1.11
N LEU A 47 7.23 4.79 -2.11
CA LEU A 47 7.12 5.21 -3.50
C LEU A 47 5.67 5.21 -3.99
N GLY A 48 4.88 4.19 -3.62
CA GLY A 48 3.47 4.17 -3.98
C GLY A 48 2.63 5.19 -3.20
N GLU A 49 2.96 5.47 -1.94
CA GLU A 49 2.33 6.56 -1.19
C GLU A 49 2.63 7.92 -1.83
N LEU A 50 3.87 8.19 -2.24
CA LEU A 50 4.24 9.41 -2.97
C LEU A 50 3.47 9.54 -4.29
N ALA A 51 3.30 8.44 -5.02
CA ALA A 51 2.51 8.44 -6.24
C ALA A 51 1.01 8.64 -5.99
N PHE A 52 0.47 8.12 -4.89
CA PHE A 52 -0.91 8.35 -4.50
C PHE A 52 -1.14 9.80 -4.07
N ALA A 53 -0.23 10.36 -3.26
CA ALA A 53 -0.22 11.77 -2.87
C ALA A 53 -0.22 12.68 -4.11
N HIS A 54 0.67 12.42 -5.07
CA HIS A 54 0.71 13.15 -6.33
C HIS A 54 -0.63 13.10 -7.10
N TRP A 55 -1.26 11.92 -7.14
CA TRP A 55 -2.56 11.75 -7.79
C TRP A 55 -3.68 12.55 -7.10
N LEU A 56 -3.66 12.63 -5.77
CA LEU A 56 -4.57 13.44 -4.96
C LEU A 56 -4.33 14.95 -5.19
N ASP A 57 -3.07 15.37 -5.21
CA ASP A 57 -2.66 16.77 -5.43
C ASP A 57 -3.15 17.28 -6.79
N GLN A 58 -3.01 16.48 -7.85
CA GLN A 58 -3.53 16.79 -9.19
C GLN A 58 -5.05 17.04 -9.22
N ARG A 59 -5.78 16.53 -8.23
CA ARG A 59 -7.25 16.66 -8.09
C ARG A 59 -7.65 17.67 -7.03
N GLY A 60 -6.69 18.36 -6.40
CA GLY A 60 -6.96 19.32 -5.34
C GLY A 60 -7.54 18.69 -4.07
N VAL A 61 -7.34 17.39 -3.84
CA VAL A 61 -7.81 16.72 -2.62
C VAL A 61 -6.87 17.08 -1.47
N LYS A 62 -7.44 17.61 -0.40
CA LYS A 62 -6.68 17.89 0.84
C LYS A 62 -6.60 16.64 1.70
N TYR A 63 -5.42 16.33 2.21
CA TYR A 63 -5.17 15.20 3.08
C TYR A 63 -4.15 15.55 4.16
N GLN A 64 -4.13 14.77 5.23
CA GLN A 64 -3.05 14.76 6.21
C GLN A 64 -2.29 13.45 6.06
N LYS A 65 -0.97 13.49 6.10
CA LYS A 65 -0.12 12.30 6.22
C LYS A 65 0.25 12.11 7.67
N ASP A 66 0.49 10.86 8.08
CA ASP A 66 1.18 10.64 9.33
C ASP A 66 2.66 11.03 9.16
N GLU A 67 3.01 12.24 9.60
CA GLU A 67 4.37 12.78 9.56
C GLU A 67 5.11 12.55 10.90
N ARG A 68 4.53 11.79 11.84
CA ARG A 68 5.19 11.53 13.11
C ARG A 68 6.53 10.87 12.83
N SER A 69 7.58 11.58 13.22
CA SER A 69 8.96 11.13 13.13
C SER A 69 9.00 9.66 13.53
N PHE A 70 9.61 8.81 12.70
CA PHE A 70 9.71 7.35 12.85
C PHE A 70 10.33 6.88 14.20
N LEU A 71 10.53 7.79 15.14
CA LEU A 71 11.00 7.68 16.52
C LEU A 71 10.02 6.93 17.45
N GLU A 72 8.71 6.99 17.21
CA GLU A 72 7.73 6.21 17.99
C GLU A 72 7.49 4.84 17.35
N ARG A 73 7.85 3.77 18.05
CA ARG A 73 7.55 2.39 17.63
C ARG A 73 6.03 2.19 17.59
N ASN A 74 5.51 1.76 16.43
CA ASN A 74 4.14 1.27 16.20
C ASN A 74 3.03 2.32 16.01
N THR A 75 3.26 3.40 15.26
CA THR A 75 2.20 4.37 14.91
C THR A 75 1.68 4.23 13.47
N ASP A 76 1.64 3.03 12.88
CA ASP A 76 1.05 2.74 11.53
C ASP A 76 -0.50 2.88 11.52
N ASP A 77 -1.04 3.98 12.05
CA ASP A 77 -2.47 4.18 12.19
C ASP A 77 -3.13 4.53 10.85
N TYR A 78 -2.45 5.21 9.93
CA TYR A 78 -2.92 5.45 8.55
C TYR A 78 -1.83 6.03 7.65
N ASP A 79 -1.97 5.86 6.33
CA ASP A 79 -1.10 6.51 5.35
C ASP A 79 -1.64 7.92 5.00
N PHE A 80 -2.97 8.04 4.91
CA PHE A 80 -3.66 9.31 4.64
C PHE A 80 -4.93 9.45 5.50
N LEU A 81 -5.17 10.65 6.02
CA LEU A 81 -6.46 11.07 6.57
C LEU A 81 -7.09 12.09 5.61
N ILE A 82 -8.22 11.73 5.01
CA ILE A 82 -8.92 12.55 4.00
C ILE A 82 -10.36 12.76 4.46
N SER A 83 -10.76 14.02 4.71
CA SER A 83 -12.11 14.34 5.21
C SER A 83 -12.54 13.49 6.43
N GLY A 84 -11.61 13.22 7.36
CA GLY A 84 -11.85 12.40 8.55
C GLY A 84 -11.86 10.88 8.30
N LYS A 85 -11.53 10.43 7.09
CA LYS A 85 -11.46 9.01 6.70
C LYS A 85 -10.03 8.51 6.66
N VAL A 86 -9.81 7.36 7.29
CA VAL A 86 -8.51 6.68 7.34
C VAL A 86 -8.31 5.85 6.08
N ILE A 87 -7.30 6.22 5.29
CA ILE A 87 -6.92 5.55 4.05
C ILE A 87 -5.56 4.89 4.23
N ASP A 88 -5.47 3.65 3.76
CA ASP A 88 -4.27 2.84 3.81
C ASP A 88 -3.91 2.41 2.37
N VAL A 89 -2.68 2.64 1.95
CA VAL A 89 -2.16 2.34 0.62
C VAL A 89 -1.28 1.10 0.70
N LYS A 90 -1.52 0.15 -0.21
CA LYS A 90 -0.80 -1.13 -0.21
C LYS A 90 -0.29 -1.45 -1.61
N ILE A 91 1.02 -1.59 -1.70
CA ILE A 91 1.73 -1.65 -2.97
C ILE A 91 2.32 -3.04 -3.20
N ALA A 92 2.06 -3.61 -4.38
CA ALA A 92 2.68 -4.83 -4.85
C ALA A 92 3.74 -4.52 -5.92
N LEU A 93 4.96 -5.03 -5.72
CA LEU A 93 5.95 -5.01 -6.79
C LEU A 93 5.54 -6.03 -7.87
N LYS A 94 5.31 -5.56 -9.10
CA LYS A 94 4.91 -6.41 -10.21
C LYS A 94 6.10 -7.24 -10.67
N SER A 95 5.98 -8.56 -10.52
CA SER A 95 6.99 -9.55 -10.93
C SER A 95 6.73 -10.17 -12.30
N THR A 96 5.64 -9.78 -12.97
CA THR A 96 5.21 -10.35 -14.25
C THR A 96 5.17 -9.29 -15.34
N ARG A 97 5.19 -9.70 -16.62
CA ARG A 97 5.04 -8.75 -17.74
C ARG A 97 3.59 -8.28 -17.91
N ASN A 98 2.62 -9.16 -17.62
CA ASN A 98 1.20 -8.91 -17.85
C ASN A 98 0.64 -7.86 -16.88
N ALA A 99 -0.28 -7.02 -17.36
CA ALA A 99 -1.00 -6.09 -16.51
C ALA A 99 -1.72 -6.83 -15.37
N PRO A 100 -1.85 -6.20 -14.19
CA PRO A 100 -2.63 -6.78 -13.11
C PRO A 100 -4.07 -7.06 -13.54
N ASN A 101 -4.66 -8.12 -12.98
CA ASN A 101 -6.00 -8.56 -13.36
C ASN A 101 -6.75 -9.14 -12.16
N ASP A 102 -8.04 -9.40 -12.36
CA ASP A 102 -8.97 -9.83 -11.31
C ASP A 102 -8.58 -11.15 -10.62
N ARG A 103 -7.70 -11.95 -11.24
CA ARG A 103 -7.22 -13.22 -10.69
C ARG A 103 -6.02 -13.06 -9.76
N TRP A 104 -5.41 -11.87 -9.71
CA TRP A 104 -4.38 -11.58 -8.72
C TRP A 104 -4.98 -11.54 -7.33
N ALA A 105 -4.14 -11.72 -6.31
CA ALA A 105 -4.58 -11.77 -4.93
C ALA A 105 -3.68 -10.91 -4.05
N TYR A 106 -4.26 -10.44 -2.94
CA TYR A 106 -3.56 -9.73 -1.90
C TYR A 106 -3.86 -10.38 -0.56
N GLY A 107 -2.86 -10.41 0.32
CA GLY A 107 -3.02 -10.74 1.73
C GLY A 107 -2.85 -9.47 2.54
N TYR A 108 -3.90 -9.05 3.25
CA TYR A 108 -3.84 -7.92 4.16
C TYR A 108 -3.56 -8.42 5.59
N PRO A 109 -2.48 -7.98 6.26
CA PRO A 109 -2.11 -8.52 7.57
C PRO A 109 -3.21 -8.32 8.61
N GLN A 110 -3.59 -9.41 9.31
CA GLN A 110 -4.61 -9.37 10.37
C GLN A 110 -4.24 -8.36 11.47
N GLU A 111 -2.95 -8.29 11.80
CA GLU A 111 -2.41 -7.39 12.84
C GLU A 111 -2.54 -5.90 12.52
N GLN A 112 -2.78 -5.52 11.26
CA GLN A 112 -3.08 -4.13 10.88
C GLN A 112 -4.54 -3.74 11.14
N VAL A 113 -5.36 -4.67 11.67
CA VAL A 113 -6.75 -4.47 12.11
C VAL A 113 -7.56 -3.73 11.03
N PRO A 114 -7.88 -4.39 9.90
CA PRO A 114 -8.48 -3.73 8.74
C PRO A 114 -9.76 -2.95 9.07
N SER A 115 -10.53 -3.37 10.09
CA SER A 115 -11.73 -2.65 10.54
C SER A 115 -11.47 -1.23 11.07
N LYS A 116 -10.22 -0.87 11.37
CA LYS A 116 -9.82 0.50 11.75
C LYS A 116 -9.56 1.40 10.55
N LYS A 117 -9.50 0.85 9.33
CA LYS A 117 -9.33 1.63 8.11
C LYS A 117 -10.68 1.82 7.43
N ASP A 118 -10.99 3.04 7.02
CA ASP A 118 -12.19 3.28 6.21
C ASP A 118 -12.00 2.62 4.83
N TYR A 119 -10.87 2.89 4.18
CA TYR A 119 -10.57 2.35 2.86
C TYR A 119 -9.11 1.94 2.70
N ILE A 120 -8.89 0.88 1.93
CA ILE A 120 -7.58 0.38 1.52
C ILE A 120 -7.49 0.53 0.01
N VAL A 121 -6.45 1.21 -0.48
CA VAL A 121 -6.14 1.35 -1.90
C VAL A 121 -5.02 0.38 -2.25
N VAL A 122 -5.27 -0.51 -3.21
CA VAL A 122 -4.29 -1.51 -3.65
C VAL A 122 -3.65 -1.06 -4.96
N GLY A 123 -2.33 -0.89 -4.93
CA GLY A 123 -1.51 -0.48 -6.07
C GLY A 123 -0.41 -1.46 -6.43
N TRP A 124 0.28 -1.13 -7.52
CA TRP A 124 1.36 -1.89 -8.09
C TRP A 124 2.42 -0.99 -8.71
N ILE A 125 3.65 -1.51 -8.74
CA ILE A 125 4.80 -0.85 -9.37
C ILE A 125 5.40 -1.78 -10.42
N ASP A 126 5.59 -1.28 -11.64
CA ASP A 126 6.38 -1.93 -12.70
C ASP A 126 7.72 -1.20 -12.87
N GLN A 127 8.79 -1.84 -12.43
CA GLN A 127 10.13 -1.24 -12.47
C GLN A 127 10.70 -1.11 -13.89
N THR A 128 10.31 -2.01 -14.80
CA THR A 128 10.80 -2.01 -16.18
C THR A 128 10.19 -0.85 -16.95
N ARG A 129 8.89 -0.61 -16.75
CA ARG A 129 8.18 0.51 -17.38
C ARG A 129 8.26 1.81 -16.59
N LYS A 130 8.76 1.76 -15.34
CA LYS A 130 8.76 2.88 -14.39
C LYS A 130 7.35 3.42 -14.16
N GLU A 131 6.38 2.51 -14.10
CA GLU A 131 4.96 2.82 -13.94
C GLU A 131 4.50 2.49 -12.53
N ILE A 132 3.60 3.33 -12.01
CA ILE A 132 2.88 3.08 -10.76
C ILE A 132 1.40 3.19 -11.06
N GLY A 133 0.64 2.19 -10.61
CA GLY A 133 -0.79 2.16 -10.81
C GLY A 133 -1.54 1.71 -9.58
N PHE A 134 -2.79 2.12 -9.48
CA PHE A 134 -3.73 1.66 -8.47
C PHE A 134 -4.81 0.81 -9.14
N TYR A 135 -4.95 -0.42 -8.67
CA TYR A 135 -5.89 -1.37 -9.25
C TYR A 135 -7.32 -1.06 -8.84
N GLY A 136 -7.51 -0.76 -7.55
CA GLY A 136 -8.80 -0.42 -6.98
C GLY A 136 -8.71 -0.24 -5.48
N TRP A 137 -9.86 -0.01 -4.86
CA TRP A 137 -10.01 0.24 -3.44
C TRP A 137 -11.10 -0.65 -2.83
N ILE A 138 -11.06 -0.84 -1.52
CA ILE A 138 -12.02 -1.64 -0.76
C ILE A 138 -12.14 -1.11 0.67
N SER A 139 -13.31 -1.24 1.30
CA SER A 139 -13.42 -0.84 2.70
C SER A 139 -12.71 -1.82 3.65
N GLY A 140 -12.17 -1.32 4.75
CA GLY A 140 -11.59 -2.15 5.79
C GLY A 140 -12.58 -3.13 6.41
N ALA A 141 -13.84 -2.72 6.54
CA ALA A 141 -14.94 -3.57 6.99
C ALA A 141 -15.19 -4.78 6.05
N GLN A 142 -15.01 -4.61 4.73
CA GLN A 142 -15.11 -5.72 3.78
C GLN A 142 -13.93 -6.68 3.88
N ILE A 143 -12.71 -6.18 4.13
CA ILE A 143 -11.53 -7.02 4.36
C ILE A 143 -11.67 -7.81 5.66
N ALA A 144 -12.13 -7.19 6.74
CA ALA A 144 -12.26 -7.83 8.06
C ALA A 144 -13.19 -9.07 8.05
N LYS A 145 -14.12 -9.14 7.10
CA LYS A 145 -15.02 -10.29 6.89
C LYS A 145 -14.38 -11.45 6.11
N LYS A 146 -13.17 -11.27 5.57
CA LYS A 146 -12.48 -12.31 4.78
C LYS A 146 -11.81 -13.33 5.70
N PRO A 147 -11.72 -14.61 5.28
CA PRO A 147 -10.99 -15.63 6.02
C PRO A 147 -9.56 -15.21 6.29
N ILE A 148 -9.07 -15.56 7.48
CA ILE A 148 -7.69 -15.40 7.87
C ILE A 148 -6.94 -16.67 7.49
N VAL A 149 -5.87 -16.52 6.72
CA VAL A 149 -5.04 -17.64 6.26
C VAL A 149 -3.57 -17.39 6.62
N LYS A 150 -2.83 -18.46 6.87
CA LYS A 150 -1.37 -18.43 7.09
C LYS A 150 -0.58 -18.87 5.85
N VAL A 151 -1.26 -19.49 4.89
CA VAL A 151 -0.70 -19.92 3.61
C VAL A 151 -1.57 -19.30 2.52
N ASN A 152 -0.94 -18.70 1.52
CA ASN A 152 -1.63 -18.09 0.39
C ASN A 152 -2.43 -19.16 -0.36
N THR A 153 -3.76 -19.05 -0.41
CA THR A 153 -4.62 -20.11 -0.98
C THR A 153 -4.57 -20.15 -2.50
N PHE A 154 -4.00 -19.13 -3.14
CA PHE A 154 -3.90 -19.01 -4.60
C PHE A 154 -2.58 -19.54 -5.18
N LYS A 155 -1.50 -19.55 -4.39
CA LYS A 155 -0.12 -19.86 -4.82
C LYS A 155 0.64 -20.78 -3.88
N GLY A 156 0.12 -21.05 -2.68
CA GLY A 156 0.65 -22.07 -1.77
C GLY A 156 1.87 -21.68 -0.94
N TYR A 157 2.34 -20.43 -1.01
CA TYR A 157 3.47 -19.96 -0.18
C TYR A 157 3.00 -19.53 1.21
N PRO A 158 3.81 -19.71 2.27
CA PRO A 158 3.47 -19.23 3.61
C PRO A 158 3.53 -17.70 3.68
N TYR A 159 2.56 -17.10 4.35
CA TYR A 159 2.64 -15.70 4.74
C TYR A 159 3.55 -15.53 5.96
N MET A 160 4.16 -14.36 6.09
CA MET A 160 4.96 -14.01 7.29
C MET A 160 4.09 -13.79 8.53
N THR A 161 2.81 -13.46 8.32
CA THR A 161 1.79 -13.26 9.36
C THR A 161 0.45 -13.84 8.89
N PRO A 162 -0.55 -14.04 9.76
CA PRO A 162 -1.91 -14.31 9.31
C PRO A 162 -2.46 -13.13 8.49
N ASN A 163 -3.10 -13.42 7.36
CA ASN A 163 -3.61 -12.42 6.42
C ASN A 163 -5.09 -12.65 6.09
N HIS A 164 -5.86 -11.57 5.99
CA HIS A 164 -7.13 -11.55 5.28
C HIS A 164 -6.85 -11.59 3.78
N GLU A 165 -7.18 -12.71 3.15
CA GLU A 165 -6.84 -12.92 1.74
C GLU A 165 -8.03 -12.65 0.82
N PHE A 166 -7.78 -11.94 -0.28
CA PHE A 166 -8.81 -11.65 -1.30
C PHE A 166 -8.22 -11.48 -2.70
N LYS A 167 -9.06 -11.72 -3.72
CA LYS A 167 -8.72 -11.45 -5.12
C LYS A 167 -8.83 -9.98 -5.44
N TRP A 168 -8.02 -9.48 -6.37
CA TRP A 168 -8.10 -8.10 -6.82
C TRP A 168 -9.43 -7.79 -7.52
N GLY A 169 -10.11 -8.79 -8.08
CA GLY A 169 -11.40 -8.60 -8.72
C GLY A 169 -12.56 -8.18 -7.81
N ILE A 170 -12.39 -8.20 -6.49
CA ILE A 170 -13.39 -7.64 -5.58
C ILE A 170 -13.18 -6.14 -5.29
N LEU A 171 -12.06 -5.57 -5.75
CA LEU A 171 -11.74 -4.16 -5.53
C LEU A 171 -12.63 -3.29 -6.43
N ASN A 172 -13.11 -2.18 -5.89
CA ASN A 172 -13.77 -1.15 -6.68
C ASN A 172 -12.72 -0.40 -7.52
N LYS A 173 -12.92 -0.37 -8.83
CA LYS A 173 -11.99 0.22 -9.80
C LYS A 173 -12.34 1.68 -10.14
N ASP A 174 -13.50 2.16 -9.69
CA ASP A 174 -13.96 3.52 -9.92
C ASP A 174 -13.32 4.47 -8.89
N PHE A 175 -12.24 5.13 -9.31
CA PHE A 175 -11.55 6.12 -8.49
C PHE A 175 -12.26 7.48 -8.48
N GLU A 176 -13.20 7.74 -9.40
CA GLU A 176 -14.03 8.94 -9.32
C GLU A 176 -15.11 8.78 -8.25
N ALA A 177 -15.69 7.59 -8.12
CA ALA A 177 -16.54 7.24 -6.98
C ALA A 177 -15.77 7.28 -5.66
N PHE A 178 -14.48 6.90 -5.66
CA PHE A 178 -13.63 7.02 -4.47
C PHE A 178 -13.50 8.47 -4.00
N LEU A 179 -13.21 9.40 -4.92
CA LEU A 179 -13.05 10.82 -4.58
C LEU A 179 -14.33 11.43 -3.99
N LYS A 180 -15.50 10.97 -4.44
CA LYS A 180 -16.81 11.42 -3.91
C LYS A 180 -17.10 10.96 -2.48
N LEU A 181 -16.23 10.14 -1.88
CA LEU A 181 -16.34 9.76 -0.47
C LEU A 181 -15.79 10.84 0.47
N PHE A 182 -15.15 11.89 -0.07
CA PHE A 182 -14.43 12.92 0.66
C PHE A 182 -14.80 14.34 0.26
#